data_AF-A0AAD5S3G7-F1
#
_entry.id   AF-A0AAD5S3G7-F1
#
_cell.length_a   1.000
_cell.length_b   1.000
_cell.length_c   1.000
_cell.angle_alpha   90.00
_cell.angle_beta   90.00
_cell.angle_gamma   90.00
#
_symmetry.space_group_name_H-M   'P 1'
#
loop_
_entity.id
_entity.type
_entity.pdbx_description
1 polymer ?
#
loop_
_entity_poly.entity_id
_entity_poly.type
_entity_poly.pdbx_seq_one_letter_code
_entity_poly.pdbx_strand_id
1 'polypeptide(L)'
;MKISTIVAACAFASAASAAPAPAPAAALEKRAYYTDIGEIWGCVWAVGPIDCKRAKTAASKATKAAEQLFPTSLHNGKGDAFRHCYWNALMVHYIGAGQAKEVADAHENKGKQPKKEKEMDLYNNSKGRTIGKNTKGKGDSAAKTACKNAANNGTLRRLN
;
A
#
# COMPACT_ATOMS: atom_id res chain seq x y z
N MET A 1 -6.34 71.78 -35.66
CA MET A 1 -7.20 70.87 -34.87
C MET A 1 -6.31 69.72 -34.39
N LYS A 2 -6.00 69.66 -33.09
CA LYS A 2 -5.12 68.64 -32.48
C LYS A 2 -5.98 67.45 -32.07
N ILE A 3 -5.64 66.24 -32.53
CA ILE A 3 -6.06 64.96 -31.93
C ILE A 3 -4.89 63.99 -32.19
N SER A 4 -3.89 63.94 -31.30
CA SER A 4 -3.75 62.96 -30.20
C SER A 4 -3.81 61.50 -30.65
N THR A 5 -2.61 60.89 -30.68
CA THR A 5 -2.21 59.61 -30.04
C THR A 5 -3.27 58.52 -29.96
N ILE A 6 -3.01 57.30 -30.43
CA ILE A 6 -2.38 56.24 -29.61
C ILE A 6 -1.72 55.21 -30.52
N VAL A 7 -0.41 55.02 -30.33
CA VAL A 7 0.35 53.89 -30.84
C VAL A 7 0.03 52.70 -29.93
N ALA A 8 -0.58 51.64 -30.49
CA ALA A 8 -0.80 50.39 -29.78
C ALA A 8 0.52 49.60 -29.69
N ALA A 9 1.30 49.88 -28.64
CA ALA A 9 2.42 49.05 -28.24
C ALA A 9 1.88 47.83 -27.47
N CYS A 10 1.73 46.69 -28.15
CA CYS A 10 1.58 45.40 -27.47
C CYS A 10 2.96 44.96 -26.95
N ALA A 11 3.33 45.45 -25.77
CA ALA A 11 4.36 44.83 -24.94
C ALA A 11 3.64 43.97 -23.89
N PHE A 12 3.64 42.65 -24.09
CA PHE A 12 3.38 41.71 -23.01
C PHE A 12 4.62 40.89 -22.74
N ALA A 13 4.91 40.80 -21.44
CA ALA A 13 6.16 40.44 -20.85
C ALA A 13 6.57 38.98 -21.11
N SER A 14 7.89 38.78 -21.12
CA SER A 14 8.57 37.50 -21.01
C SER A 14 8.02 36.68 -19.85
N ALA A 15 7.49 35.49 -20.16
CA ALA A 15 7.32 34.42 -19.19
C ALA A 15 8.43 33.39 -19.43
N ALA A 16 9.64 33.69 -18.93
CA ALA A 16 10.58 32.64 -18.60
C ALA A 16 9.97 31.84 -17.45
N SER A 17 9.42 30.66 -17.75
CA SER A 17 8.99 29.72 -16.71
C SER A 17 10.23 29.20 -16.00
N ALA A 18 10.62 29.86 -14.91
CA ALA A 18 11.53 29.27 -13.95
C ALA A 18 10.83 28.05 -13.35
N ALA A 19 11.27 26.86 -13.76
CA ALA A 19 10.83 25.62 -13.16
C ALA A 19 11.18 25.62 -11.67
N PRO A 20 10.24 25.38 -10.74
CA PRO A 20 10.61 25.07 -9.37
C PRO A 20 11.33 23.71 -9.36
N ALA A 21 12.55 23.72 -8.81
CA ALA A 21 13.45 22.58 -8.74
C ALA A 21 12.82 21.38 -7.99
N PRO A 22 13.10 20.14 -8.42
CA PRO A 22 12.58 18.95 -7.75
C PRO A 22 13.26 18.74 -6.40
N ALA A 23 12.48 18.72 -5.31
CA ALA A 23 12.91 18.06 -4.09
C ALA A 23 12.99 16.54 -4.35
N PRO A 24 14.07 15.85 -3.91
CA PRO A 24 14.45 14.56 -4.49
C PRO A 24 13.51 13.41 -4.08
N ALA A 25 12.83 12.83 -5.07
CA ALA A 25 12.04 11.59 -4.97
C ALA A 25 12.87 10.34 -4.59
N ALA A 26 14.20 10.45 -4.54
CA ALA A 26 15.12 9.31 -4.52
C ALA A 26 15.30 8.61 -3.16
N ALA A 27 14.77 9.15 -2.05
CA ALA A 27 14.94 8.54 -0.72
C ALA A 27 13.84 7.52 -0.35
N LEU A 28 12.65 7.64 -0.93
CA LEU A 28 11.51 6.72 -0.71
C LEU A 28 11.51 5.56 -1.72
N GLU A 29 12.01 5.81 -2.94
CA GLU A 29 11.98 4.86 -4.05
C GLU A 29 13.02 3.73 -3.92
N LYS A 30 14.20 4.02 -3.36
CA LYS A 30 15.29 3.04 -3.23
C LYS A 30 15.00 1.90 -2.26
N ARG A 31 14.09 2.07 -1.30
CA ARG A 31 13.66 1.00 -0.37
C ARG A 31 12.64 0.05 -1.01
N ALA A 32 11.89 0.51 -1.99
CA ALA A 32 10.93 -0.29 -2.75
C ALA A 32 11.60 -1.11 -3.88
N TYR A 33 12.75 -0.67 -4.41
CA TYR A 33 13.47 -1.36 -5.49
C TYR A 33 14.24 -2.61 -5.02
N TYR A 34 14.84 -2.58 -3.83
CA TYR A 34 15.68 -3.67 -3.29
C TYR A 34 14.94 -4.71 -2.44
N THR A 35 13.69 -4.44 -2.06
CA THR A 35 12.82 -5.42 -1.39
C THR A 35 12.31 -6.50 -2.37
N ASP A 36 12.52 -6.31 -3.67
CA ASP A 36 11.65 -6.87 -4.70
C ASP A 36 12.18 -8.13 -5.44
N ILE A 37 13.49 -8.36 -5.55
CA ILE A 37 13.99 -9.46 -6.42
C ILE A 37 13.65 -10.84 -5.82
N GLY A 38 13.90 -11.03 -4.52
CA GLY A 38 13.49 -12.26 -3.81
C GLY A 38 11.99 -12.34 -3.53
N GLU A 39 11.28 -11.20 -3.44
CA GLU A 39 9.82 -11.11 -3.34
C GLU A 39 9.10 -11.51 -4.61
N ILE A 40 9.64 -11.18 -5.78
CA ILE A 40 9.13 -11.65 -7.07
C ILE A 40 9.36 -13.15 -7.21
N TRP A 41 10.59 -13.63 -7.07
CA TRP A 41 10.90 -15.03 -7.36
C TRP A 41 10.21 -16.01 -6.41
N GLY A 42 10.20 -15.73 -5.11
CA GLY A 42 9.50 -16.58 -4.13
C GLY A 42 7.98 -16.60 -4.33
N CYS A 43 7.41 -15.46 -4.73
CA CYS A 43 5.98 -15.33 -5.00
C CYS A 43 5.58 -16.02 -6.32
N VAL A 44 6.37 -15.85 -7.39
CA VAL A 44 6.15 -16.55 -8.66
C VAL A 44 6.27 -18.06 -8.49
N TRP A 45 7.22 -18.54 -7.69
CA TRP A 45 7.35 -19.98 -7.40
C TRP A 45 6.20 -20.51 -6.54
N ALA A 46 5.72 -19.73 -5.57
CA ALA A 46 4.61 -20.15 -4.70
C ALA A 46 3.27 -20.21 -5.44
N VAL A 47 2.93 -19.18 -6.22
CA VAL A 47 1.56 -19.02 -6.74
C VAL A 47 1.47 -18.82 -8.25
N GLY A 48 2.60 -18.78 -8.95
CA GLY A 48 2.67 -18.47 -10.37
C GLY A 48 2.65 -16.95 -10.65
N PRO A 49 2.97 -16.55 -11.90
CA PRO A 49 3.21 -15.13 -12.23
C PRO A 49 1.95 -14.26 -12.18
N ILE A 50 0.79 -14.78 -12.60
CA ILE A 50 -0.47 -14.04 -12.62
C ILE A 50 -0.92 -13.72 -11.19
N ASP A 51 -0.96 -14.73 -10.33
CA ASP A 51 -1.41 -14.58 -8.95
C ASP A 51 -0.39 -13.80 -8.12
N CYS A 52 0.91 -13.91 -8.45
CA CYS A 52 1.91 -13.06 -7.84
C CYS A 52 1.69 -11.57 -8.15
N LYS A 53 1.38 -11.23 -9.41
CA LYS A 53 1.04 -9.86 -9.79
C LYS A 53 -0.21 -9.34 -9.05
N ARG A 54 -1.22 -10.20 -8.86
CA ARG A 54 -2.43 -9.89 -8.09
C ARG A 54 -2.11 -9.66 -6.61
N ALA A 55 -1.25 -10.48 -6.02
CA ALA A 55 -0.79 -10.33 -4.63
C ALA A 55 -0.04 -9.01 -4.41
N LYS A 56 0.85 -8.64 -5.34
CA LYS A 56 1.52 -7.33 -5.33
C LYS A 56 0.54 -6.17 -5.45
N THR A 57 -0.44 -6.29 -6.36
CA THR A 57 -1.50 -5.27 -6.51
C THR A 57 -2.30 -5.12 -5.22
N ALA A 58 -2.62 -6.23 -4.55
CA ALA A 58 -3.27 -6.22 -3.24
C ALA A 58 -2.41 -5.51 -2.18
N ALA A 59 -1.09 -5.76 -2.16
CA ALA A 59 -0.17 -5.10 -1.23
C ALA A 59 -0.16 -3.58 -1.45
N SER A 60 0.01 -3.13 -2.71
CA SER A 60 -0.03 -1.69 -3.03
C SER A 60 -1.36 -1.03 -2.65
N LYS A 61 -2.50 -1.70 -2.88
CA LYS A 61 -3.82 -1.21 -2.45
C LYS A 61 -3.92 -1.10 -0.92
N ALA A 62 -3.42 -2.09 -0.19
CA ALA A 62 -3.48 -2.10 1.26
C ALA A 62 -2.59 -1.02 1.88
N THR A 63 -1.37 -0.84 1.37
CA THR A 63 -0.44 0.21 1.79
C THR A 63 -1.04 1.60 1.60
N LYS A 64 -1.55 1.91 0.40
CA LYS A 64 -2.19 3.20 0.12
C LYS A 64 -3.38 3.46 1.05
N ALA A 65 -4.21 2.45 1.31
CA ALA A 65 -5.33 2.58 2.22
C ALA A 65 -4.88 2.81 3.68
N ALA A 66 -3.79 2.17 4.11
CA ALA A 66 -3.23 2.35 5.45
C ALA A 66 -2.66 3.77 5.62
N GLU A 67 -1.92 4.27 4.65
CA GLU A 67 -1.38 5.64 4.61
C GLU A 67 -2.50 6.68 4.70
N GLN A 68 -3.61 6.46 3.99
CA GLN A 68 -4.77 7.35 4.01
C GLN A 68 -5.55 7.32 5.33
N LEU A 69 -5.74 6.14 5.92
CA LEU A 69 -6.62 5.96 7.09
C LEU A 69 -5.88 6.12 8.43
N PHE A 70 -4.58 5.82 8.47
CA PHE A 70 -3.80 5.69 9.69
C PHE A 70 -2.35 6.22 9.51
N PRO A 71 -2.16 7.45 9.01
CA PRO A 71 -0.86 7.96 8.54
C PRO A 71 0.26 7.95 9.59
N THR A 72 -0.08 8.00 10.89
CA THR A 72 0.89 8.10 11.98
C THR A 72 1.22 6.77 12.68
N SER A 73 0.71 5.63 12.15
CA SER A 73 0.84 4.32 12.83
C SER A 73 1.16 3.16 11.86
N LEU A 74 1.94 3.46 10.82
CA LEU A 74 2.25 2.56 9.70
C LEU A 74 3.31 1.49 10.01
N HIS A 75 3.91 1.52 11.20
CA HIS A 75 4.82 0.50 11.68
C HIS A 75 4.43 0.13 13.11
N ASN A 76 4.24 -1.17 13.36
CA ASN A 76 3.88 -1.76 14.64
C ASN A 76 2.57 -1.24 15.27
N GLY A 77 1.84 -0.38 14.57
CA GLY A 77 0.65 0.28 15.07
C GLY A 77 -0.62 -0.06 14.29
N LYS A 78 -1.66 0.73 14.52
CA LYS A 78 -2.99 0.48 13.95
C LYS A 78 -2.97 0.44 12.42
N GLY A 79 -2.26 1.35 11.77
CA GLY A 79 -2.12 1.38 10.32
C GLY A 79 -1.40 0.17 9.76
N ASP A 80 -0.35 -0.29 10.45
CA ASP A 80 0.37 -1.51 10.11
C ASP A 80 -0.54 -2.75 10.22
N ALA A 81 -1.19 -2.91 11.37
CA ALA A 81 -2.12 -4.00 11.61
C ALA A 81 -3.25 -4.05 10.57
N PHE A 82 -3.81 -2.88 10.23
CA PHE A 82 -4.78 -2.73 9.15
C PHE A 82 -4.20 -3.15 7.79
N ARG A 83 -2.98 -2.70 7.44
CA ARG A 83 -2.32 -3.04 6.17
C ARG A 83 -2.20 -4.55 6.00
N HIS A 84 -1.71 -5.27 7.01
CA HIS A 84 -1.57 -6.73 6.99
C HIS A 84 -2.91 -7.45 6.86
N CYS A 85 -3.92 -7.01 7.62
CA CYS A 85 -5.28 -7.52 7.52
C CYS A 85 -5.86 -7.33 6.11
N TYR A 86 -5.81 -6.11 5.59
CA TYR A 86 -6.48 -5.77 4.34
C TYR A 86 -5.75 -6.39 3.15
N TRP A 87 -4.42 -6.45 3.16
CA TRP A 87 -3.64 -7.15 2.16
C TRP A 87 -4.06 -8.63 2.05
N ASN A 88 -4.13 -9.33 3.18
CA ASN A 88 -4.54 -10.73 3.20
C ASN A 88 -6.00 -10.93 2.78
N ALA A 89 -6.89 -9.99 3.14
CA ALA A 89 -8.29 -10.04 2.70
C ALA A 89 -8.42 -9.89 1.17
N LEU A 90 -7.67 -8.95 0.58
CA LEU A 90 -7.60 -8.77 -0.87
C LEU A 90 -6.98 -9.97 -1.59
N MET A 91 -5.92 -10.56 -1.03
CA MET A 91 -5.36 -11.79 -1.59
C MET A 91 -6.39 -12.93 -1.61
N VAL A 92 -7.19 -13.10 -0.56
CA VAL A 92 -8.30 -14.08 -0.59
C VAL A 92 -9.31 -13.74 -1.70
N HIS A 93 -9.60 -12.47 -1.95
CA HIS A 93 -10.45 -12.06 -3.05
C HIS A 93 -9.86 -12.40 -4.42
N TYR A 94 -8.55 -12.27 -4.61
CA TYR A 94 -7.94 -12.35 -5.94
C TYR A 94 -7.34 -13.71 -6.29
N ILE A 95 -6.74 -14.38 -5.31
CA ILE A 95 -5.94 -15.61 -5.48
C ILE A 95 -6.37 -16.72 -4.52
N GLY A 96 -7.36 -16.45 -3.65
CA GLY A 96 -7.86 -17.45 -2.71
C GLY A 96 -6.99 -17.63 -1.47
N ALA A 97 -7.51 -18.34 -0.47
CA ALA A 97 -6.95 -18.33 0.87
C ALA A 97 -5.68 -19.17 1.07
N GLY A 98 -5.49 -20.23 0.28
CA GLY A 98 -4.27 -21.06 0.32
C GLY A 98 -3.07 -20.26 -0.17
N GLN A 99 -3.14 -19.80 -1.43
CA GLN A 99 -2.12 -18.96 -2.04
C GLN A 99 -1.87 -17.66 -1.26
N ALA A 100 -2.91 -17.03 -0.70
CA ALA A 100 -2.74 -15.86 0.18
C ALA A 100 -1.87 -16.16 1.41
N LYS A 101 -2.02 -17.35 2.02
CA LYS A 101 -1.21 -17.75 3.17
C LYS A 101 0.24 -18.00 2.75
N GLU A 102 0.47 -18.69 1.64
CA GLU A 102 1.82 -18.96 1.14
C GLU A 102 2.60 -17.68 0.85
N VAL A 103 1.96 -16.73 0.15
CA VAL A 103 2.58 -15.43 -0.15
C VAL A 103 2.85 -14.63 1.13
N ALA A 104 1.88 -14.55 2.05
CA ALA A 104 2.06 -13.82 3.30
C ALA A 104 3.17 -14.43 4.16
N ASP A 105 3.16 -15.75 4.36
CA ASP A 105 4.17 -16.43 5.18
C ASP A 105 5.56 -16.32 4.55
N ALA A 106 5.67 -16.38 3.22
CA ALA A 106 6.93 -16.16 2.51
C ALA A 106 7.46 -14.72 2.69
N HIS A 107 6.57 -13.72 2.77
CA HIS A 107 6.95 -12.34 3.11
C HIS A 107 7.45 -12.26 4.56
N GLU A 108 6.74 -12.87 5.52
CA GLU A 108 7.14 -12.87 6.94
C GLU A 108 8.40 -13.72 7.23
N ASN A 109 8.78 -14.64 6.36
CA ASN A 109 9.98 -15.45 6.53
C ASN A 109 11.27 -14.76 6.04
N LYS A 110 11.16 -13.53 5.52
CA LYS A 110 12.31 -12.79 4.98
C LYS A 110 12.97 -11.90 6.02
N GLY A 111 14.31 -11.92 6.01
CA GLY A 111 15.14 -11.01 6.78
C GLY A 111 15.18 -11.30 8.28
N LYS A 112 15.82 -10.38 9.01
CA LYS A 112 15.99 -10.43 10.47
C LYS A 112 14.90 -9.64 11.18
N GLN A 113 13.63 -9.84 10.83
CA GLN A 113 12.55 -9.15 11.51
C GLN A 113 12.45 -9.59 12.99
N PRO A 114 12.20 -8.67 13.94
CA PRO A 114 12.05 -9.03 15.34
C PRO A 114 10.88 -10.01 15.55
N LYS A 115 11.07 -11.00 16.43
CA LYS A 115 10.06 -12.06 16.66
C LYS A 115 8.67 -11.51 17.01
N LYS A 116 8.59 -10.44 17.81
CA LYS A 116 7.32 -9.83 18.20
C LYS A 116 6.57 -9.17 17.03
N GLU A 117 7.30 -8.54 16.11
CA GLU A 117 6.72 -7.92 14.90
C GLU A 117 6.16 -9.01 14.00
N LYS A 118 6.95 -10.06 13.75
CA LYS A 118 6.52 -11.25 13.00
C LYS A 118 5.25 -11.88 13.56
N GLU A 119 5.17 -12.04 14.87
CA GLU A 119 3.98 -12.61 15.51
C GLU A 119 2.75 -11.72 15.38
N MET A 120 2.92 -10.40 15.41
CA MET A 120 1.86 -9.44 15.14
C MET A 120 1.39 -9.56 13.68
N ASP A 121 2.33 -9.57 12.73
CA ASP A 121 2.02 -9.62 11.31
C ASP A 121 1.36 -10.94 10.92
N LEU A 122 1.87 -12.08 11.37
CA LEU A 122 1.25 -13.39 11.16
C LEU A 122 -0.18 -13.46 11.73
N TYR A 123 -0.41 -12.88 12.92
CA TYR A 123 -1.75 -12.82 13.52
C TYR A 123 -2.69 -11.98 12.66
N ASN A 124 -2.27 -10.78 12.25
CA ASN A 124 -3.06 -9.86 11.45
C ASN A 124 -3.31 -10.40 10.03
N ASN A 125 -2.32 -11.08 9.44
CA ASN A 125 -2.43 -11.80 8.17
C ASN A 125 -3.53 -12.88 8.26
N SER A 126 -3.54 -13.66 9.33
CA SER A 126 -4.55 -14.71 9.56
C SER A 126 -5.97 -14.13 9.73
N LYS A 127 -6.12 -13.05 10.51
CA LYS A 127 -7.40 -12.32 10.64
C LYS A 127 -7.86 -11.76 9.29
N GLY A 128 -6.94 -11.19 8.52
CA GLY A 128 -7.19 -10.71 7.16
C GLY A 128 -7.74 -11.79 6.24
N ARG A 129 -7.14 -12.99 6.25
CA ARG A 129 -7.65 -14.13 5.45
C ARG A 129 -9.06 -14.55 5.88
N THR A 130 -9.34 -14.54 7.18
CA THR A 130 -10.68 -14.85 7.71
C THR A 130 -11.71 -13.81 7.24
N ILE A 131 -11.37 -12.51 7.36
CA ILE A 131 -12.21 -11.43 6.85
C ILE A 131 -12.43 -11.56 5.35
N GLY A 132 -11.38 -11.82 4.57
CA GLY A 132 -11.46 -12.00 3.12
C GLY A 132 -12.39 -13.14 2.69
N LYS A 133 -12.46 -14.23 3.46
CA LYS A 133 -13.45 -15.30 3.23
C LYS A 133 -14.89 -14.79 3.46
N ASN A 134 -15.10 -14.06 4.56
CA ASN A 134 -16.41 -13.53 4.95
C ASN A 134 -16.91 -12.38 4.05
N THR A 135 -16.00 -11.69 3.37
CA THR A 135 -16.27 -10.60 2.43
C THR A 135 -16.16 -11.00 0.96
N LYS A 136 -15.85 -12.26 0.66
CA LYS A 136 -15.77 -12.75 -0.72
C LYS A 136 -17.10 -12.50 -1.45
N GLY A 137 -17.01 -11.95 -2.66
CA GLY A 137 -18.18 -11.56 -3.46
C GLY A 137 -18.81 -10.22 -3.07
N LYS A 138 -18.40 -9.58 -1.96
CA LYS A 138 -18.92 -8.28 -1.48
C LYS A 138 -18.04 -7.09 -1.88
N GLY A 139 -16.99 -7.34 -2.65
CA GLY A 139 -16.05 -6.33 -3.14
C GLY A 139 -14.97 -5.91 -2.13
N ASP A 140 -13.94 -5.26 -2.64
CA ASP A 140 -12.77 -4.83 -1.86
C ASP A 140 -13.12 -3.82 -0.75
N SER A 141 -14.14 -2.99 -0.97
CA SER A 141 -14.62 -2.02 0.02
C SER A 141 -15.13 -2.70 1.29
N ALA A 142 -15.82 -3.85 1.17
CA ALA A 142 -16.29 -4.61 2.32
C ALA A 142 -15.12 -5.16 3.15
N ALA A 143 -14.09 -5.72 2.50
CA ALA A 143 -12.85 -6.16 3.15
C ALA A 143 -12.14 -5.00 3.84
N LYS A 144 -12.04 -3.85 3.16
CA LYS A 144 -11.42 -2.62 3.70
C LYS A 144 -12.15 -2.16 4.97
N THR A 145 -13.47 -2.06 4.91
CA THR A 145 -14.29 -1.64 6.05
C THR A 145 -14.18 -2.61 7.22
N ALA A 146 -14.22 -3.93 6.95
CA ALA A 146 -14.09 -4.95 7.98
C ALA A 146 -12.72 -4.89 8.68
N CYS A 147 -11.62 -4.80 7.92
CA CYS A 147 -10.28 -4.65 8.50
C CYS A 147 -10.11 -3.31 9.24
N LYS A 148 -10.69 -2.22 8.74
CA LYS A 148 -10.67 -0.92 9.43
C LYS A 148 -11.37 -1.00 10.79
N ASN A 149 -12.56 -1.61 10.82
CA ASN A 149 -13.32 -1.83 12.05
C ASN A 149 -12.54 -2.74 13.02
N ALA A 150 -11.94 -3.81 12.51
CA ALA A 150 -11.11 -4.71 13.30
C ALA A 150 -9.92 -3.98 13.96
N ALA A 151 -9.25 -3.08 13.23
CA ALA A 151 -8.16 -2.25 13.73
C ALA A 151 -8.64 -1.24 14.78
N ASN A 152 -9.79 -0.61 14.56
CA ASN A 152 -10.36 0.37 15.48
C ASN A 152 -10.86 -0.25 16.79
N ASN A 153 -11.44 -1.45 16.71
CA ASN A 153 -12.00 -2.16 17.86
C ASN A 153 -10.94 -2.96 18.64
N GLY A 154 -9.65 -2.84 18.30
CA GLY A 154 -8.55 -3.52 19.00
C GLY A 154 -8.50 -5.03 18.80
N THR A 155 -9.20 -5.56 17.79
CA THR A 155 -9.21 -7.01 17.50
C THR A 155 -7.99 -7.47 16.69
N LEU A 156 -7.29 -6.52 16.05
CA LEU A 156 -5.98 -6.71 15.43
C LEU A 156 -4.86 -6.45 16.45
N ARG A 157 -3.72 -7.15 16.30
CA ARG A 157 -2.56 -6.99 17.21
C ARG A 157 -1.70 -5.81 16.76
N ARG A 158 -1.13 -5.10 17.73
CA ARG A 158 -0.18 -3.99 17.58
C ARG A 158 0.85 -4.06 18.72
N LEU A 159 1.98 -3.36 18.59
CA LEU A 159 3.04 -3.30 19.60
C LEU A 159 3.25 -1.89 20.18
N ASN A 160 2.52 -0.89 19.68
CA ASN A 160 2.40 0.46 20.26
C ASN A 160 0.96 0.76 20.65
#